data_AF-A0A963Z4I7-F1
#
_entry.id   AF-A0A963Z4I7-F1
#
_cell.length_a   1.000
_cell.length_b   1.000
_cell.length_c   1.000
_cell.angle_alpha   90.00
_cell.angle_beta   90.00
_cell.angle_gamma   90.00
#
_symmetry.space_group_name_H-M   'P 1'
#
loop_
_entity.id
_entity.type
_entity.pdbx_description
1 polymer ?
#
loop_
_entity_poly.entity_id
_entity_poly.type
_entity_poly.pdbx_seq_one_letter_code
_entity_poly.pdbx_strand_id
1 'polypeptide(L)' 'MRITIVINDRLLTEALEITGLKTKKAVVEYALRQLIEADTQRAAIEDMRGLGWGEG' A
#
# COMPACT_ATOMS: atom_id res chain seq x y z
N MET A 1 16.33 -0.30 -9.92
CA MET A 1 15.65 -0.78 -11.14
C MET A 1 14.93 0.39 -11.82
N ARG A 2 14.97 0.51 -13.15
CA ARG A 2 14.20 1.52 -13.90
C ARG A 2 13.17 0.79 -14.75
N ILE A 3 11.91 1.19 -14.63
CA ILE A 3 10.79 0.63 -15.39
C ILE A 3 9.97 1.77 -15.99
N THR A 4 9.27 1.48 -17.08
CA THR A 4 8.29 2.39 -17.69
C THR A 4 6.92 1.78 -17.47
N ILE A 5 6.02 2.54 -16.85
CA ILE A 5 4.64 2.13 -16.58
C ILE A 5 3.69 3.28 -16.91
N VAL A 6 2.52 2.96 -17.43
CA VAL A 6 1.45 3.92 -17.69
C VAL A 6 0.55 3.96 -16.46
N ILE A 7 0.41 5.14 -15.86
CA ILE A 7 -0.42 5.37 -14.67
C ILE A 7 -1.45 6.44 -15.02
N ASN A 8 -2.66 6.31 -14.47
CA ASN A 8 -3.67 7.35 -14.58
C ASN A 8 -3.19 8.65 -13.92
N ASP A 9 -3.13 9.74 -14.67
CA ASP A 9 -2.60 11.02 -14.16
C ASP A 9 -3.45 11.62 -13.03
N ARG A 10 -4.78 11.43 -13.05
CA ARG A 10 -5.65 11.94 -11.97
C ARG A 10 -5.34 11.24 -10.65
N LEU A 11 -5.19 9.91 -10.69
CA LEU A 11 -4.82 9.11 -9.53
C LEU A 11 -3.47 9.57 -8.95
N LEU A 12 -2.51 9.87 -9.82
CA LEU A 12 -1.18 10.29 -9.40
C LEU A 12 -1.17 11.71 -8.81
N THR A 13 -1.94 12.63 -9.40
CA THR A 13 -2.13 13.98 -8.87
C THR A 13 -2.77 13.95 -7.49
N GLU A 14 -3.87 13.22 -7.34
CA GLU A 14 -4.56 13.08 -6.05
C GLU A 14 -3.65 12.46 -4.99
N ALA A 15 -2.87 11.44 -5.35
CA ALA A 15 -1.91 10.84 -4.44
C ALA A 15 -0.79 11.82 -4.04
N LEU A 16 -0.29 12.66 -4.96
CA LEU A 16 0.68 13.71 -4.63
C LEU A 16 0.09 14.74 -3.66
N GLU A 17 -1.16 15.15 -3.86
CA GLU A 17 -1.85 16.12 -3.00
C GLU A 17 -2.08 15.56 -1.59
N ILE A 18 -2.59 14.33 -1.48
CA ILE A 18 -2.86 13.68 -0.19
C ILE A 18 -1.58 13.41 0.59
N THR A 19 -0.52 12.94 -0.10
CA THR A 19 0.73 12.55 0.57
C THR A 19 1.72 13.71 0.77
N GLY A 20 1.54 14.84 0.06
CA GLY A 20 2.49 15.95 0.02
C GLY A 20 3.84 15.61 -0.64
N LEU A 21 3.95 14.45 -1.29
CA LEU A 21 5.18 14.01 -1.93
C LEU A 21 5.45 14.81 -3.21
N LYS A 22 6.74 15.04 -3.49
CA LYS A 22 7.17 15.93 -4.59
C LYS A 22 7.37 15.22 -5.93
N THR A 23 7.39 13.89 -5.95
CA THR A 23 7.75 13.14 -7.16
C THR A 23 6.87 11.92 -7.36
N LYS A 24 6.59 11.63 -8.64
CA LYS A 24 5.87 10.42 -9.08
C LYS A 24 6.52 9.15 -8.52
N LYS A 25 7.86 9.10 -8.52
CA LYS A 25 8.64 7.97 -7.97
C LYS A 25 8.36 7.77 -6.48
N ALA A 26 8.40 8.85 -5.69
CA ALA A 26 8.16 8.76 -4.26
C ALA A 26 6.75 8.25 -3.94
N VAL A 27 5.73 8.70 -4.69
CA VAL A 27 4.35 8.20 -4.54
C VAL A 27 4.26 6.71 -4.85
N VAL A 28 4.88 6.25 -5.93
CA VAL A 28 4.88 4.83 -6.30
C VAL A 28 5.59 3.98 -5.25
N GLU A 29 6.76 4.41 -4.75
CA GLU A 29 7.46 3.69 -3.68
C GLU A 29 6.66 3.67 -2.37
N TYR A 30 6.02 4.79 -2.02
CA TYR A 30 5.15 4.88 -0.84
C TYR A 30 3.96 3.91 -0.96
N ALA A 31 3.24 3.93 -2.09
CA ALA A 31 2.09 3.07 -2.32
C ALA A 31 2.46 1.57 -2.24
N LEU A 32 3.61 1.17 -2.79
CA LEU A 32 4.08 -0.21 -2.70
C LEU A 32 4.39 -0.65 -1.26
N ARG A 33 4.98 0.24 -0.44
CA ARG A 33 5.22 -0.07 0.99
C ARG A 33 3.90 -0.22 1.74
N GLN A 34 2.96 0.69 1.52
CA GLN A 34 1.64 0.62 2.15
C GLN A 34 0.88 -0.65 1.75
N LEU A 35 1.01 -1.10 0.50
CA LEU A 35 0.44 -2.36 0.06
C LEU A 35 1.01 -3.56 0.82
N ILE A 36 2.35 -3.63 0.95
CA ILE A 36 3.03 -4.72 1.67
C ILE A 36 2.66 -4.70 3.16
N GLU A 37 2.65 -3.53 3.79
CA GLU A 37 2.27 -3.38 5.19
C GLU A 37 0.82 -3.81 5.44
N ALA A 38 -0.10 -3.37 4.57
CA ALA A 38 -1.51 -3.74 4.67
C ALA A 38 -1.74 -5.26 4.48
N ASP A 39 -1.02 -5.88 3.54
CA ASP A 39 -1.09 -7.33 3.31
C ASP A 39 -0.51 -8.12 4.49
N THR A 40 0.63 -7.68 5.03
CA THR A 40 1.26 -8.28 6.22
C THR A 40 0.32 -8.22 7.42
N GLN A 41 -0.35 -7.08 7.64
CA GLN A 41 -1.32 -6.92 8.71
C GLN A 41 -2.54 -7.82 8.53
N ARG A 42 -3.05 -7.97 7.30
CA ARG A 42 -4.16 -8.89 6.99
C ARG A 42 -3.77 -10.34 7.28
N ALA A 43 -2.60 -10.77 6.83
CA ALA A 43 -2.10 -12.12 7.08
C ALA A 43 -1.97 -12.39 8.59
N ALA A 44 -1.46 -11.43 9.37
CA ALA A 44 -1.38 -11.56 10.83
C ALA A 44 -2.76 -11.71 11.48
N ILE A 45 -3.77 -10.96 11.03
CA ILE A 45 -5.15 -11.08 11.53
C ILE A 45 -5.75 -12.44 11.17
N GLU A 46 -5.50 -12.95 9.96
CA GLU A 46 -5.98 -14.27 9.52
C GLU A 46 -5.30 -15.40 10.33
N ASP A 47 -4.01 -15.31 10.59
CA ASP A 47 -3.26 -16.24 11.45
C ASP A 47 -3.81 -16.23 12.89
N MET A 48 -4.10 -15.05 13.43
CA MET A 48 -4.76 -14.91 14.74
C MET A 48 -6.18 -15.50 14.78
N ARG A 49 -6.94 -15.46 13.68
CA ARG A 49 -8.24 -16.16 13.57
C ARG A 49 -8.06 -17.67 13.54
N GLY A 50 -6.98 -18.18 12.94
CA GLY A 50 -6.60 -19.60 12.96
C GLY A 50 -6.18 -20.09 14.36
N LEU A 51 -5.82 -19.18 15.26
CA LEU A 51 -5.45 -19.47 16.66
C LEU A 51 -6.65 -19.49 17.64
N GLY A 52 -7.89 -19.37 17.15
CA GLY A 52 -9.09 -19.62 17.95
C GLY A 52 -9.53 -18.51 18.92
N TRP A 53 -9.00 -17.29 18.80
CA TRP A 53 -9.39 -16.15 19.65
C TRP A 53 -10.75 -15.52 19.29
N GLY A 54 -11.71 -16.36 18.88
CA GLY A 54 -13.09 -15.99 18.55
C GLY A 54 -14.12 -17.04 18.95
N GLU A 55 -13.70 -18.15 19.56
CA GLU A 55 -14.60 -19.10 20.23
C GLU A 55 -14.23 -19.15 21.72
N GLY A 56 -14.88 -18.27 22.48
CA GLY A 56 -14.74 -18.12 23.93
C GLY A 56 -15.66 -17.03 24.45
#